data_AF-A0A7X8RA87-F1
#
_entry.id   AF-A0A7X8RA87-F1
#
_cell.length_a   1.000
_cell.length_b   1.000
_cell.length_c   1.000
_cell.angle_alpha   90.00
_cell.angle_beta   90.00
_cell.angle_gamma   90.00
#
_symmetry.space_group_name_H-M   'P 1'
#
loop_
_entity.id
_entity.type
_entity.pdbx_description
1 polymer ?
#
loop_
_entity_poly.entity_id
_entity_poly.type
_entity_poly.pdbx_seq_one_letter_code
_entity_poly.pdbx_strand_id
1 'polypeptide(L)'
;LLEEFLHSDCTHLFSVDSDIMVPPATLQQLMQVDKDIVSALVCNGKEIGDDQFYNVFKQVGERLIPIRDFPRHGIFPVDCTGAAYLIKRQVISAGVRYNSHWGAEDIGFCKEAKQHGFAIFCHGAIECEHIMSNSQNYRLDS
;
A
#
# COMPACT_ATOMS: atom_id res chain seq x y z
N LEU A 1 -11.75 2.03 -13.42
CA LEU A 1 -11.13 0.85 -12.78
C LEU A 1 -11.99 0.25 -11.66
N LEU A 2 -12.36 1.02 -10.62
CA LEU A 2 -13.19 0.49 -9.53
C LEU A 2 -14.60 0.05 -9.98
N GLU A 3 -15.21 0.76 -10.93
CA GLU A 3 -16.50 0.37 -11.50
C GLU A 3 -16.39 -0.97 -12.26
N GLU A 4 -15.38 -1.10 -13.13
CA GLU A 4 -15.08 -2.37 -13.82
C GLU A 4 -14.82 -3.52 -12.84
N PHE A 5 -14.08 -3.26 -11.76
CA PHE A 5 -13.90 -4.23 -10.69
C PHE A 5 -15.25 -4.64 -10.10
N LEU A 6 -16.14 -3.69 -9.78
CA LEU A 6 -17.47 -3.98 -9.24
C LEU A 6 -18.36 -4.74 -10.23
N HIS A 7 -18.22 -4.52 -11.54
CA HIS A 7 -18.95 -5.24 -12.59
C HIS A 7 -18.39 -6.64 -12.89
N SER A 8 -17.15 -6.92 -12.50
CA SER A 8 -16.54 -8.27 -12.62
C SER A 8 -16.94 -9.21 -11.48
N ASP A 9 -16.52 -10.47 -11.56
CA ASP A 9 -16.63 -11.47 -10.49
C ASP A 9 -15.42 -11.49 -9.52
N CYS A 10 -14.45 -10.59 -9.68
CA CYS A 10 -13.24 -10.58 -8.86
C CYS A 10 -13.54 -10.37 -7.38
N THR A 11 -13.01 -11.20 -6.47
CA THR A 11 -13.29 -11.06 -5.03
C THR A 11 -12.39 -10.04 -4.33
N HIS A 12 -11.26 -9.72 -4.96
CA HIS A 12 -10.26 -8.80 -4.44
C HIS A 12 -9.74 -7.89 -5.55
N LEU A 13 -9.38 -6.67 -5.17
CA LEU A 13 -8.59 -5.75 -5.97
C LEU A 13 -7.17 -5.78 -5.41
N PHE A 14 -6.19 -6.17 -6.23
CA PHE A 14 -4.78 -6.04 -5.89
C PHE A 14 -4.25 -4.76 -6.54
N SER A 15 -4.12 -3.70 -5.75
CA SER A 15 -3.64 -2.38 -6.20
C SER A 15 -2.14 -2.31 -6.02
N VAL A 16 -1.42 -2.04 -7.10
CA VAL A 16 0.05 -2.00 -7.14
C VAL A 16 0.49 -0.88 -8.07
N ASP A 17 1.38 -0.01 -7.59
CA ASP A 17 1.95 1.06 -8.40
C ASP A 17 2.83 0.48 -9.53
N SER A 18 2.90 1.16 -10.66
CA SER A 18 3.56 0.66 -11.88
C SER A 18 5.08 0.48 -11.75
N ASP A 19 5.69 1.12 -10.75
CA ASP A 19 7.11 1.10 -10.43
C ASP A 19 7.45 0.12 -9.29
N ILE A 20 6.49 -0.69 -8.84
CA ILE A 20 6.67 -1.66 -7.77
C ILE A 20 6.82 -3.08 -8.32
N MET A 21 7.97 -3.69 -8.02
CA MET A 21 8.19 -5.11 -8.22
C MET A 21 7.73 -5.90 -7.01
N VAL A 22 6.69 -6.69 -7.25
CA VAL A 22 6.06 -7.54 -6.24
C VAL A 22 6.65 -8.95 -6.29
N PRO A 23 7.11 -9.52 -5.15
CA PRO A 23 7.52 -10.92 -5.10
C PRO A 23 6.42 -11.88 -5.59
N PRO A 24 6.73 -12.97 -6.32
CA PRO A 24 5.72 -13.84 -6.92
C PRO A 24 4.69 -14.43 -5.94
N ALA A 25 5.09 -14.67 -4.69
CA ALA A 25 4.22 -15.24 -3.66
C ALA A 25 3.32 -14.21 -2.96
N THR A 26 3.53 -12.90 -3.19
CA THR A 26 2.88 -11.84 -2.41
C THR A 26 1.37 -11.91 -2.45
N LEU A 27 0.75 -12.06 -3.63
CA LEU A 27 -0.71 -12.10 -3.73
C LEU A 27 -1.29 -13.26 -2.92
N GLN A 28 -0.70 -14.46 -3.02
CA GLN A 28 -1.12 -15.63 -2.26
C GLN A 28 -0.95 -15.41 -0.75
N GLN A 29 0.18 -14.86 -0.33
CA GLN A 29 0.45 -14.59 1.09
C GLN A 29 -0.50 -13.54 1.66
N LEU A 30 -0.78 -12.46 0.92
CA LEU A 30 -1.75 -11.43 1.34
C LEU A 30 -3.17 -12.01 1.44
N MET A 31 -3.58 -12.87 0.50
CA MET A 31 -4.88 -13.55 0.57
C MET A 31 -5.02 -14.43 1.82
N GLN A 32 -3.93 -15.08 2.27
CA GLN A 32 -3.93 -15.93 3.47
C GLN A 32 -4.11 -15.14 4.78
N VAL A 33 -3.86 -13.83 4.78
CA VAL A 33 -4.03 -12.96 5.96
C VAL A 33 -5.51 -12.75 6.31
N ASP A 34 -6.40 -12.89 5.32
CA ASP A 34 -7.86 -12.78 5.47
C ASP A 34 -8.31 -11.47 6.15
N LYS A 35 -7.75 -10.34 5.71
CA LYS A 35 -8.16 -8.99 6.14
C LYS A 35 -8.80 -8.23 4.99
N ASP A 36 -9.64 -7.26 5.34
CA ASP A 36 -10.36 -6.44 4.36
C ASP A 36 -9.41 -5.60 3.51
N ILE A 37 -8.35 -5.08 4.15
CA ILE A 37 -7.28 -4.35 3.52
C ILE A 37 -5.95 -4.82 4.16
N VAL A 38 -5.03 -5.30 3.33
CA VAL A 38 -3.69 -5.69 3.78
C VAL A 38 -2.63 -5.29 2.76
N SER A 39 -1.59 -4.57 3.20
CA SER A 39 -0.47 -4.15 2.36
C SER A 39 0.77 -5.02 2.51
N ALA A 40 1.61 -4.99 1.48
CA ALA A 40 3.02 -5.35 1.58
C ALA A 40 3.84 -4.11 1.94
N LEU A 41 5.05 -4.33 2.46
CA LEU A 41 6.01 -3.26 2.71
C LEU A 41 6.61 -2.77 1.40
N VAL A 42 6.70 -1.46 1.26
CA VAL A 42 7.43 -0.78 0.17
C VAL A 42 8.29 0.30 0.80
N CYS A 43 9.61 0.23 0.62
CA CYS A 43 10.54 1.22 1.16
C CYS A 43 10.65 2.42 0.21
N ASN A 44 10.14 3.58 0.62
CA ASN A 44 10.13 4.83 -0.13
C ASN A 44 11.34 5.73 0.15
N GLY A 45 12.20 5.37 1.11
CA GLY A 45 13.35 6.19 1.50
C GLY A 45 14.67 5.86 0.85
N LYS A 46 14.76 4.77 0.05
CA LYS A 46 16.02 4.32 -0.57
C LYS A 46 16.73 5.43 -1.35
N GLU A 47 15.98 6.25 -2.09
CA GLU A 47 16.54 7.36 -2.90
C GLU A 47 17.16 8.48 -2.06
N ILE A 48 16.74 8.62 -0.81
CA ILE A 48 17.25 9.62 0.14
C ILE A 48 18.16 9.01 1.22
N GLY A 49 18.56 7.74 1.04
CA GLY A 49 19.44 7.02 1.96
C GLY A 49 18.76 6.56 3.26
N ASP A 50 17.43 6.45 3.28
CA ASP A 50 16.64 5.95 4.41
C ASP A 50 16.00 4.60 4.08
N ASP A 51 16.75 3.52 4.30
CA ASP A 51 16.31 2.15 4.04
C ASP A 51 15.19 1.66 4.98
N GLN A 52 14.73 2.51 5.90
CA GLN A 52 13.68 2.18 6.88
C GLN A 52 12.44 3.06 6.76
N PHE A 53 12.31 3.85 5.69
CA PHE A 53 11.12 4.66 5.45
C PHE A 53 10.12 3.90 4.56
N TYR A 54 9.25 3.13 5.20
CA TYR A 54 8.24 2.32 4.51
C TYR A 54 6.90 3.05 4.34
N ASN A 55 6.07 2.54 3.42
CA ASN A 55 4.69 2.92 3.13
C ASN A 55 3.68 2.63 4.28
N VAL A 56 4.08 2.69 5.55
CA VAL A 56 3.23 2.38 6.71
C VAL A 56 3.25 3.50 7.74
N PHE A 57 2.08 4.01 8.07
CA PHE A 57 1.92 5.18 8.94
C PHE A 57 0.88 4.96 10.03
N LYS A 58 1.10 5.61 11.16
CA LYS A 58 0.16 5.71 12.28
C LYS A 58 -0.35 7.14 12.39
N GLN A 59 -1.64 7.30 12.66
CA GLN A 59 -2.25 8.59 12.93
C GLN A 59 -1.98 8.98 14.39
N VAL A 60 -1.41 10.17 14.60
CA VAL A 60 -1.21 10.78 15.91
C VAL A 60 -1.73 12.22 15.85
N GLY A 61 -2.90 12.45 16.46
CA GLY A 61 -3.64 13.70 16.29
C GLY A 61 -4.06 13.87 14.82
N GLU A 62 -3.67 14.97 14.20
CA GLU A 62 -3.92 15.26 12.78
C GLU A 62 -2.80 14.80 11.84
N ARG A 63 -1.71 14.26 12.38
CA ARG A 63 -0.52 13.89 11.59
C ARG A 63 -0.43 12.39 11.36
N LEU A 64 0.08 12.02 10.19
CA LEU A 64 0.57 10.68 9.90
C LEU A 64 2.07 10.62 10.23
N ILE A 65 2.44 9.71 11.12
CA ILE A 65 3.82 9.47 11.54
C ILE A 65 4.26 8.11 10.98
N PRO A 66 5.43 8.01 10.33
CA PRO A 66 5.92 6.75 9.80
C PRO A 66 6.14 5.75 10.94
N ILE A 67 5.70 4.50 10.73
CA ILE A 67 5.95 3.41 11.66
C ILE A 67 7.36 2.87 11.34
N ARG A 68 8.32 3.13 12.23
CA ARG A 68 9.72 2.72 12.06
C ARG A 68 10.03 1.37 12.72
N ASP A 69 9.32 1.05 13.79
CA ASP A 69 9.46 -0.21 14.53
C ASP A 69 8.18 -1.03 14.39
N PHE A 70 8.28 -2.16 13.68
CA PHE A 70 7.16 -3.05 13.36
C PHE A 70 7.65 -4.50 13.22
N PRO A 71 6.78 -5.51 13.44
CA PRO A 71 7.18 -6.90 13.38
C PRO A 71 7.48 -7.36 11.94
N ARG A 72 8.73 -7.74 11.65
CA ARG A 72 9.17 -8.26 10.34
C ARG A 72 8.64 -9.64 9.95
N HIS A 73 7.93 -10.32 10.87
CA HIS A 73 7.35 -11.65 10.63
C HIS A 73 5.88 -11.73 11.05
N GLY A 74 5.20 -10.58 11.17
CA GLY A 74 3.82 -10.52 11.64
C GLY A 74 2.93 -9.62 10.80
N ILE A 75 1.64 -9.68 11.10
CA ILE A 75 0.63 -8.75 10.59
C ILE A 75 0.41 -7.70 11.67
N PHE A 76 0.44 -6.43 11.30
CA PHE A 76 0.25 -5.33 12.25
C PHE A 76 -0.72 -4.28 11.71
N PRO A 77 -1.48 -3.60 12.59
CA PRO A 77 -2.40 -2.55 12.18
C PRO A 77 -1.64 -1.30 11.75
N VAL A 78 -2.18 -0.61 10.74
CA VAL A 78 -1.69 0.68 10.27
C VAL A 78 -2.88 1.61 10.07
N ASP A 79 -2.63 2.92 10.08
CA ASP A 79 -3.69 3.91 9.83
C ASP A 79 -3.70 4.40 8.37
N CYS A 80 -2.56 4.29 7.69
CA CYS A 80 -2.41 4.63 6.28
C CYS A 80 -1.31 3.78 5.65
N THR A 81 -1.54 3.37 4.40
CA THR A 81 -0.60 2.63 3.56
C THR A 81 -0.83 2.94 2.08
N GLY A 82 0.01 2.41 1.19
CA GLY A 82 0.13 2.80 -0.23
C GLY A 82 0.85 1.74 -1.06
N ALA A 83 1.04 2.01 -2.35
CA ALA A 83 1.98 1.33 -3.27
C ALA A 83 1.74 -0.15 -3.63
N ALA A 84 1.37 -1.01 -2.68
CA ALA A 84 1.06 -2.42 -2.93
C ALA A 84 0.16 -2.99 -1.84
N TYR A 85 -1.13 -3.17 -2.13
CA TYR A 85 -2.06 -3.77 -1.19
C TYR A 85 -3.23 -4.50 -1.83
N LEU A 86 -3.75 -5.47 -1.07
CA LEU A 86 -4.90 -6.27 -1.42
C LEU A 86 -6.14 -5.75 -0.67
N ILE A 87 -7.21 -5.51 -1.41
CA ILE A 87 -8.48 -4.99 -0.91
C ILE A 87 -9.59 -5.98 -1.23
N LYS A 88 -10.36 -6.41 -0.24
CA LYS A 88 -11.56 -7.22 -0.46
C LYS A 88 -12.65 -6.41 -1.14
N ARG A 89 -13.42 -7.04 -2.03
CA ARG A 89 -14.55 -6.43 -2.74
C ARG A 89 -15.48 -5.63 -1.83
N GLN A 90 -15.78 -6.15 -0.64
CA GLN A 90 -16.69 -5.51 0.30
C GLN A 90 -16.30 -4.09 0.69
N VAL A 91 -15.01 -3.76 0.70
CA VAL A 91 -14.51 -2.40 0.98
C VAL A 91 -14.96 -1.45 -0.12
N ILE A 92 -14.78 -1.82 -1.39
CA ILE A 92 -15.18 -1.00 -2.53
C ILE A 92 -16.70 -0.97 -2.68
N SER A 93 -17.38 -2.10 -2.43
CA SER A 93 -18.85 -2.19 -2.44
C SER A 93 -19.50 -1.34 -1.34
N ALA A 94 -18.84 -1.14 -0.21
CA ALA A 94 -19.31 -0.26 0.86
C ALA A 94 -19.24 1.24 0.52
N GLY A 95 -18.59 1.61 -0.58
CA GLY A 95 -18.50 3.00 -1.05
C GLY A 95 -17.13 3.65 -0.90
N VAL A 96 -16.13 2.95 -0.35
CA VAL A 96 -14.77 3.48 -0.19
C VAL A 96 -14.14 3.80 -1.56
N ARG A 97 -13.55 4.99 -1.72
CA ARG A 97 -12.92 5.45 -2.96
C ARG A 97 -11.60 6.16 -2.71
N TYR A 98 -10.69 6.05 -3.68
CA TYR A 98 -9.53 6.92 -3.79
C TYR A 98 -9.96 8.35 -4.04
N ASN A 99 -9.30 9.29 -3.37
CA ASN A 99 -9.55 10.71 -3.52
C ASN A 99 -8.37 11.51 -2.96
N SER A 100 -8.21 12.76 -3.40
CA SER A 100 -7.12 13.65 -2.96
C SER A 100 -7.54 14.67 -1.89
N HIS A 101 -8.71 14.51 -1.26
CA HIS A 101 -9.25 15.53 -0.34
C HIS A 101 -8.36 15.76 0.89
N TRP A 102 -7.55 14.76 1.28
CA TRP A 102 -6.66 14.81 2.45
C TRP A 102 -5.17 14.66 2.08
N GLY A 103 -4.80 14.88 0.81
CA GLY A 103 -3.42 14.76 0.33
C GLY A 103 -3.31 13.78 -0.83
N ALA A 104 -2.32 12.89 -0.78
CA ALA A 104 -2.16 11.82 -1.77
C ALA A 104 -3.38 10.88 -1.78
N GLU A 105 -3.66 10.27 -2.93
CA GLU A 105 -4.83 9.41 -3.13
C GLU A 105 -4.94 8.24 -2.14
N ASP A 106 -3.82 7.64 -1.79
CA ASP A 106 -3.71 6.56 -0.81
C ASP A 106 -4.11 7.02 0.61
N ILE A 107 -3.77 8.25 0.98
CA ILE A 107 -4.19 8.84 2.25
C ILE A 107 -5.71 9.01 2.26
N GLY A 108 -6.28 9.49 1.16
CA GLY A 108 -7.72 9.64 1.03
C GLY A 108 -8.45 8.30 1.05
N PHE A 109 -7.92 7.28 0.36
CA PHE A 109 -8.46 5.92 0.39
C PHE A 109 -8.46 5.33 1.80
N CYS A 110 -7.32 5.39 2.50
CA CYS A 110 -7.19 4.84 3.85
C CYS A 110 -8.12 5.55 4.84
N LYS A 111 -8.30 6.86 4.70
CA LYS A 111 -9.21 7.64 5.54
C LYS A 111 -10.68 7.29 5.29
N GLU A 112 -11.08 7.19 4.02
CA GLU A 112 -12.41 6.72 3.63
C GLU A 112 -12.70 5.32 4.17
N ALA A 113 -11.74 4.38 4.04
CA ALA A 113 -11.86 3.02 4.55
C ALA A 113 -12.13 3.02 6.07
N LYS A 114 -11.37 3.80 6.82
CA LYS A 114 -11.55 3.93 8.28
C LYS A 114 -12.87 4.60 8.65
N GLN A 115 -13.33 5.60 7.89
CA GLN A 115 -14.65 6.22 8.10
C GLN A 115 -15.80 5.23 7.85
N HIS A 116 -15.60 4.26 6.96
CA HIS A 116 -16.51 3.15 6.72
C HIS A 116 -16.33 1.97 7.71
N GLY A 117 -15.46 2.12 8.72
CA GLY A 117 -15.26 1.13 9.78
C GLY A 117 -14.30 -0.01 9.44
N PHE A 118 -13.56 0.08 8.32
CA PHE A 118 -12.55 -0.92 7.97
C PHE A 118 -11.22 -0.65 8.67
N ALA A 119 -10.62 -1.72 9.21
CA ALA A 119 -9.27 -1.70 9.72
C ALA A 119 -8.27 -2.05 8.59
N ILE A 120 -7.08 -1.44 8.66
CA ILE A 120 -6.02 -1.58 7.65
C ILE A 120 -4.84 -2.28 8.31
N PHE A 121 -4.25 -3.24 7.61
CA PHE A 121 -3.12 -4.02 8.10
C PHE A 121 -1.96 -4.02 7.12
N CYS A 122 -0.77 -4.35 7.59
CA CYS A 122 0.40 -4.60 6.77
C CYS A 122 1.02 -5.96 7.13
N HIS A 123 1.49 -6.69 6.12
CA HIS A 123 2.25 -7.92 6.28
C HIS A 123 3.76 -7.63 6.34
N GLY A 124 4.34 -7.62 7.55
CA GLY A 124 5.71 -7.14 7.77
C GLY A 124 6.83 -8.00 7.21
N ALA A 125 6.54 -9.21 6.73
CA ALA A 125 7.52 -10.09 6.06
C ALA A 125 7.54 -9.99 4.53
N ILE A 126 6.59 -9.30 3.91
CA ILE A 126 6.53 -9.17 2.45
C ILE A 126 7.05 -7.79 2.11
N GLU A 127 8.18 -7.72 1.43
CA GLU A 127 8.79 -6.47 0.99
C GLU A 127 8.86 -6.45 -0.55
N CYS A 128 8.26 -5.42 -1.14
CA CYS A 128 8.34 -5.14 -2.57
C CYS A 128 9.41 -4.07 -2.83
N GLU A 129 9.90 -4.02 -4.06
CA GLU A 129 11.00 -3.14 -4.45
C GLU A 129 10.55 -2.09 -5.46
N HIS A 130 11.04 -0.87 -5.34
CA HIS A 130 10.97 0.13 -6.40
C HIS A 130 11.95 -0.25 -7.52
N ILE A 131 11.46 -0.38 -8.76
CA ILE A 131 12.30 -0.72 -9.92
C ILE A 131 12.77 0.50 -10.72
N MET A 132 12.22 1.68 -10.47
CA MET A 132 12.75 2.91 -11.05
C MET A 132 14.06 3.29 -10.34
N SER A 133 15.17 2.72 -10.83
CA SER A 133 16.50 3.30 -10.59
C SER A 133 16.75 4.40 -11.62
N ASN A 134 17.36 5.51 -11.20
CA ASN A 134 17.88 6.56 -12.08
C ASN A 134 18.82 5.98 -13.14
N SER A 135 18.24 5.53 -14.25
CA SER A 135 18.93 5.29 -15.51
C SER A 135 18.87 6.57 -16.34
N GLN A 136 19.53 7.61 -15.83
CA GLN A 136 20.00 8.74 -16.64
C GLN A 136 21.45 9.07 -16.30
N ASN A 137 22.34 8.11 -16.55
CA ASN A 137 23.68 8.44 -17.03
C ASN A 137 23.70 8.19 -18.53
N TYR A 138 23.03 9.05 -19.30
CA TYR A 138 23.45 9.25 -20.69
C TYR A 138 24.84 9.88 -20.62
N ARG A 139 25.88 9.05 -20.72
CA ARG A 139 27.21 9.53 -21.09
C ARG A 139 27.08 10.16 -22.47
N LEU A 140 27.01 11.49 -22.51
CA LEU A 140 27.39 12.24 -23.68
C LEU A 140 28.92 12.20 -23.73
N ASP A 141 29.46 11.14 -24.32
CA ASP A 141 30.82 11.17 -24.83
C ASP A 141 30.78 11.99 -26.12
N SER A 142 31.17 13.26 -26.03
CA SER A 142 31.53 14.14 -27.15
C SER A 142 33.01 14.44 -27.13
#